data_AF-A0A814KL39-F1
#
_entry.id   AF-A0A814KL39-F1
#
_cell.length_a   1.000
_cell.length_b   1.000
_cell.length_c   1.000
_cell.angle_alpha   90.00
_cell.angle_beta   90.00
_cell.angle_gamma   90.00
#
_symmetry.space_group_name_H-M   'P 1'
#
loop_
_entity.id
_entity.type
_entity.pdbx_description
1 polymer ?
#
loop_
_entity_poly.entity_id
_entity_poly.type
_entity_poly.pdbx_seq_one_letter_code
_entity_poly.pdbx_strand_id
1 'polypeptide(L)'
;MAVSNRSNGDSNIFTVSLPSENESSSFKQTSTVESNIKHNIDLNYVYSSALLCDNLSRFKSIERSPYEVVAKNVPIISDNKMPYLTFRTIVLGLLFTIIMAVMNTIFSFRRFPLNVDVVVFQLISLPIGRIMASLLPKRPMKILKWSLSLNPGPFNIKEHTLICAMVAANAGTRYAIFQITAMDNFNKRPLLLKTGLFLVITSSMIGYGMAGKYLY
;
A
#
# COMPACT_ATOMS: atom_id res chain seq x y z
N MET A 1 -53.18 -18.95 63.75
CA MET A 1 -53.97 -17.79 63.30
C MET A 1 -54.09 -17.89 61.78
N ALA A 2 -55.34 -18.06 61.30
CA ALA A 2 -55.94 -17.96 59.95
C ALA A 2 -55.01 -17.90 58.69
N VAL A 3 -55.07 -18.85 57.74
CA VAL A 3 -55.98 -18.93 56.54
C VAL A 3 -55.62 -17.83 55.51
N SER A 4 -55.52 -17.99 54.18
CA SER A 4 -55.59 -19.08 53.20
C SER A 4 -55.45 -18.41 51.80
N ASN A 5 -54.81 -19.12 50.87
CA ASN A 5 -55.04 -19.17 49.41
C ASN A 5 -54.86 -17.95 48.47
N ARG A 6 -53.89 -18.17 47.54
CA ARG A 6 -54.08 -18.42 46.09
C ARG A 6 -54.48 -17.25 45.17
N SER A 7 -53.61 -16.95 44.19
CA SER A 7 -53.82 -17.25 42.75
C SER A 7 -53.15 -16.23 41.81
N ASN A 8 -52.29 -16.76 40.94
CA ASN A 8 -52.05 -16.43 39.53
C ASN A 8 -52.05 -14.98 39.04
N GLY A 9 -50.91 -14.62 38.43
CA GLY A 9 -50.79 -14.81 36.99
C GLY A 9 -51.02 -13.58 36.11
N ASP A 10 -50.00 -13.37 35.28
CA ASP A 10 -50.08 -12.85 33.91
C ASP A 10 -50.08 -11.34 33.69
N SER A 11 -48.92 -10.90 33.19
CA SER A 11 -48.67 -10.14 31.96
C SER A 11 -49.73 -9.18 31.43
N ASN A 12 -49.20 -8.14 30.76
CA ASN A 12 -49.85 -7.30 29.76
C ASN A 12 -50.77 -6.24 30.38
N ILE A 13 -51.01 -5.05 29.84
CA ILE A 13 -50.70 -4.32 28.60
C ILE A 13 -51.40 -2.95 28.83
N PHE A 14 -51.01 -1.90 28.09
CA PHE A 14 -51.80 -0.69 27.80
C PHE A 14 -53.00 -0.36 28.70
N THR A 15 -52.94 0.79 29.38
CA THR A 15 -54.10 1.69 29.40
C THR A 15 -53.61 3.12 29.18
N VAL A 16 -53.75 3.56 27.93
CA VAL A 16 -53.82 4.99 27.58
C VAL A 16 -55.15 5.50 28.14
N SER A 17 -55.09 6.41 29.10
CA SER A 17 -56.26 7.13 29.60
C SER A 17 -56.12 8.62 29.27
N LEU A 18 -56.89 9.09 28.29
CA LEU A 18 -57.36 10.48 28.17
C LEU A 18 -58.78 10.47 28.74
N PRO A 19 -59.26 11.45 29.53
CA PRO A 19 -59.40 12.87 29.16
C PRO A 19 -59.11 13.80 30.36
N SER A 20 -59.23 15.13 30.40
CA SER A 20 -59.95 16.16 29.66
C SER A 20 -59.26 17.50 29.97
N GLU A 21 -59.17 18.37 28.97
CA GLU A 21 -58.69 19.75 29.05
C GLU A 21 -59.44 20.60 30.09
N ASN A 22 -58.67 21.38 30.85
CA ASN A 22 -58.87 22.78 31.29
C ASN A 22 -57.93 22.96 32.51
N GLU A 23 -56.97 23.90 32.57
CA GLU A 23 -56.90 25.22 31.98
C GLU A 23 -55.45 25.76 32.07
N SER A 24 -54.96 26.31 30.96
CA SER A 24 -54.23 27.58 30.87
C SER A 24 -52.88 27.79 31.61
N SER A 25 -51.82 27.01 31.32
CA SER A 25 -50.43 27.53 31.52
C SER A 25 -49.26 26.84 30.79
N SER A 26 -49.49 25.83 29.93
CA SER A 26 -48.39 24.97 29.43
C SER A 26 -48.08 25.06 27.92
N PHE A 27 -48.86 25.82 27.14
CA PHE A 27 -48.76 25.82 25.67
C PHE A 27 -47.70 26.74 25.05
N LYS A 28 -46.99 27.57 25.83
CA LYS A 28 -45.83 28.34 25.30
C LYS A 28 -44.51 27.58 25.33
N GLN A 29 -44.46 26.46 26.06
CA GLN A 29 -43.19 25.82 26.40
C GLN A 29 -42.78 24.75 25.38
N THR A 30 -43.71 24.13 24.66
CA THR A 30 -43.44 23.03 23.73
C THR A 30 -42.77 23.47 22.42
N SER A 31 -43.14 24.62 21.84
CA SER A 31 -42.48 25.16 20.63
C SER A 31 -41.05 25.66 20.91
N THR A 32 -40.81 26.21 22.11
CA THR A 32 -39.48 26.58 22.58
C THR A 32 -38.64 25.36 22.96
N VAL A 33 -39.25 24.30 23.50
CA VAL A 33 -38.53 23.07 23.87
C VAL A 33 -38.10 22.30 22.63
N GLU A 34 -38.94 22.16 21.59
CA GLU A 34 -38.52 21.50 20.34
C GLU A 34 -37.45 22.29 19.56
N SER A 35 -37.53 23.62 19.54
CA SER A 35 -36.48 24.45 18.93
C SER A 35 -35.18 24.41 19.72
N ASN A 36 -35.24 24.39 21.05
CA ASN A 36 -34.07 24.23 21.91
C ASN A 36 -33.46 22.82 21.79
N ILE A 37 -34.28 21.77 21.63
CA ILE A 37 -33.80 20.40 21.40
C ILE A 37 -33.13 20.29 20.03
N LYS A 38 -33.75 20.82 18.96
CA LYS A 38 -33.13 20.84 17.62
C LYS A 38 -31.85 21.65 17.61
N HIS A 39 -31.83 22.83 18.23
CA HIS A 39 -30.65 23.68 18.34
C HIS A 39 -29.52 23.03 19.14
N ASN A 40 -29.83 22.33 20.23
CA ASN A 40 -28.84 21.60 21.03
C ASN A 40 -28.30 20.37 20.28
N ILE A 41 -29.14 19.68 19.51
CA ILE A 41 -28.71 18.58 18.64
C ILE A 41 -27.77 19.12 17.54
N ASP A 42 -28.15 20.21 16.85
CA ASP A 42 -27.30 20.85 15.83
C ASP A 42 -25.97 21.34 16.43
N LEU A 43 -25.99 21.96 17.61
CA LEU A 43 -24.78 22.38 18.32
C LEU A 43 -23.90 21.20 18.72
N ASN A 44 -24.47 20.07 19.15
CA ASN A 44 -23.71 18.87 19.48
C ASN A 44 -23.10 18.21 18.23
N TYR A 45 -23.78 18.24 17.09
CA TYR A 45 -23.21 17.78 15.81
C TYR A 45 -22.10 18.71 15.31
N VAL A 46 -22.26 20.03 15.46
CA VAL A 46 -21.22 21.01 15.12
C VAL A 46 -20.01 20.87 16.06
N TYR A 47 -20.22 20.64 17.36
CA TYR A 47 -19.13 20.39 18.31
C TYR A 47 -18.43 19.06 18.02
N SER A 48 -19.17 17.99 17.72
CA SER A 48 -18.62 16.67 17.38
C SER A 48 -17.81 16.71 16.07
N SER A 49 -18.31 17.41 15.04
CA SER A 49 -17.60 17.59 13.78
C SER A 49 -16.39 18.52 13.89
N ALA A 50 -16.45 19.56 14.74
CA ALA A 50 -15.32 20.41 15.05
C ALA A 50 -14.24 19.65 15.82
N LEU A 51 -14.63 18.84 16.82
CA LEU A 51 -13.72 17.98 17.58
C LEU A 51 -13.10 16.88 16.69
N LEU A 52 -13.86 16.36 15.72
CA LEU A 52 -13.36 15.43 14.71
C LEU A 52 -12.40 16.11 13.73
N CYS A 53 -12.69 17.33 13.29
CA CYS A 53 -11.79 18.11 12.43
C CYS A 53 -10.50 18.53 13.17
N ASP A 54 -10.59 18.90 14.44
CA ASP A 54 -9.44 19.23 15.27
C ASP A 54 -8.56 18.00 15.49
N ASN A 55 -9.16 16.85 15.83
CA ASN A 55 -8.42 15.60 15.92
C ASN A 55 -7.79 15.21 14.58
N LEU A 56 -8.52 15.26 13.46
CA LEU A 56 -8.00 14.90 12.14
C LEU A 56 -6.88 15.84 11.66
N SER A 57 -7.02 17.14 11.92
CA SER A 57 -5.98 18.13 11.59
C SER A 57 -4.76 17.98 12.50
N ARG A 58 -4.96 17.64 13.77
CA ARG A 58 -3.90 17.28 14.71
C ARG A 58 -3.19 16.00 14.27
N PHE A 59 -3.89 14.94 13.88
CA PHE A 59 -3.30 13.73 13.29
C PHE A 59 -2.49 14.06 12.03
N LYS A 60 -3.03 14.89 11.14
CA LYS A 60 -2.32 15.35 9.94
C LYS A 60 -1.11 16.24 10.27
N SER A 61 -1.14 16.95 11.39
CA SER A 61 0.01 17.74 11.87
C SER A 61 1.09 16.88 12.53
N ILE A 62 0.71 15.77 13.16
CA ILE A 62 1.61 14.78 13.75
C ILE A 62 2.31 13.98 12.63
N GLU A 63 1.62 13.73 11.50
CA GLU A 63 2.23 13.11 10.31
C GLU A 63 3.16 14.05 9.53
N ARG A 64 3.08 15.36 9.75
CA ARG A 64 4.01 16.30 9.11
C ARG A 64 5.37 16.17 9.77
N SER A 65 6.40 16.12 8.94
CA SER A 65 7.78 16.21 9.45
C SER A 65 7.93 17.48 10.31
N PRO A 66 8.58 17.41 11.48
CA PRO A 66 8.81 18.57 12.35
C PRO A 66 9.67 19.65 11.68
N TYR A 67 10.29 19.34 10.54
CA TYR A 67 11.03 20.28 9.72
C TYR A 67 10.11 20.85 8.62
N GLU A 68 9.83 22.15 8.69
CA GLU A 68 8.94 22.86 7.77
C GLU A 68 9.35 22.71 6.29
N VAL A 69 10.65 22.75 6.03
CA VAL A 69 11.22 22.57 4.68
C VAL A 69 10.90 21.20 4.08
N VAL A 70 10.78 20.16 4.91
CA VAL A 70 10.42 18.80 4.48
C VAL A 70 8.91 18.66 4.33
N ALA A 71 8.14 19.26 5.26
CA ALA A 71 6.68 19.25 5.23
C ALA A 71 6.09 19.94 3.98
N LYS A 72 6.79 20.94 3.43
CA LYS A 72 6.38 21.64 2.21
C LYS A 72 6.74 20.87 0.93
N ASN A 73 7.82 20.09 0.96
CA ASN A 73 8.33 19.39 -0.22
C ASN A 73 7.73 17.99 -0.40
N VAL A 74 7.16 17.40 0.66
CA VAL A 74 6.51 16.09 0.61
C VAL A 74 5.00 16.25 0.83
N PRO A 75 4.16 16.00 -0.19
CA PRO A 75 2.72 15.97 0.01
C PRO A 75 2.34 14.80 0.92
N ILE A 76 1.61 15.11 2.00
CA ILE A 76 1.18 14.15 3.04
C ILE A 76 0.20 13.09 2.46
N ILE A 77 -0.47 13.44 1.35
CA ILE A 77 -1.38 12.55 0.65
C ILE A 77 -0.76 12.24 -0.71
N SER A 78 -0.24 11.03 -0.87
CA SER A 78 0.17 10.54 -2.17
C SER A 78 -1.06 10.34 -3.05
N ASP A 79 -1.12 10.98 -4.22
CA ASP A 79 -2.24 10.80 -5.16
C ASP A 79 -2.26 9.35 -5.68
N ASN A 80 -3.32 8.61 -5.35
CA ASN A 80 -3.51 7.22 -5.75
C ASN A 80 -3.87 7.06 -7.23
N LYS A 81 -4.18 8.14 -7.95
CA LYS A 81 -4.57 8.09 -9.37
C LYS A 81 -3.39 7.92 -10.31
N MET A 82 -2.17 8.17 -9.84
CA MET A 82 -0.98 8.06 -10.68
C MET A 82 -0.60 6.58 -10.89
N PRO A 83 -0.50 6.09 -12.13
CA PRO A 83 -0.09 4.72 -12.39
C PRO A 83 1.36 4.48 -11.96
N TYR A 84 1.58 3.40 -11.21
CA TYR A 84 2.90 2.98 -10.74
C TYR A 84 3.51 1.89 -11.63
N LEU A 85 2.68 1.05 -12.25
CA LEU A 85 3.08 -0.05 -13.12
C LEU A 85 2.82 0.31 -14.58
N THR A 86 3.82 0.90 -15.24
CA THR A 86 3.78 1.21 -16.67
C THR A 86 4.70 0.28 -17.45
N PHE A 87 4.51 0.19 -18.77
CA PHE A 87 5.37 -0.66 -19.61
C PHE A 87 6.84 -0.21 -19.53
N ARG A 88 7.10 1.10 -19.50
CA ARG A 88 8.46 1.66 -19.39
C ARG A 88 9.17 1.23 -18.11
N THR A 89 8.48 1.17 -16.97
CA THR A 89 9.11 0.75 -15.70
C THR A 89 9.45 -0.73 -15.69
N ILE A 90 8.59 -1.56 -16.28
CA ILE A 90 8.86 -2.99 -16.41
C ILE A 90 10.07 -3.22 -17.32
N VAL A 91 10.12 -2.57 -18.50
CA VAL A 91 11.25 -2.75 -19.44
C VAL A 91 12.56 -2.22 -18.85
N LEU A 92 12.57 -1.01 -18.29
CA LEU A 92 13.77 -0.43 -17.67
C LEU A 92 14.19 -1.20 -16.42
N GLY A 93 13.23 -1.57 -15.58
CA GLY A 93 13.46 -2.38 -14.38
C GLY A 93 14.11 -3.71 -14.75
N LEU A 94 13.52 -4.48 -15.67
CA LEU A 94 14.09 -5.74 -16.13
C LEU A 94 15.49 -5.56 -16.75
N LEU A 95 15.69 -4.53 -17.58
CA LEU A 95 16.98 -4.26 -18.21
C LEU A 95 18.07 -3.98 -17.16
N PHE A 96 17.82 -3.10 -16.20
CA PHE A 96 18.80 -2.82 -15.15
C PHE A 96 19.00 -3.99 -14.20
N THR A 97 17.94 -4.73 -13.87
CA THR A 97 18.01 -5.95 -13.07
C THR A 97 18.88 -7.01 -13.75
N ILE A 98 18.76 -7.22 -15.06
CA ILE A 98 19.59 -8.17 -15.82
C ILE A 98 21.05 -7.72 -15.83
N ILE A 99 21.31 -6.45 -16.12
CA ILE A 99 22.69 -5.91 -16.15
C ILE A 99 23.36 -6.08 -14.78
N MET A 100 22.68 -5.69 -13.71
CA MET A 100 23.16 -5.84 -12.34
C MET A 100 23.45 -7.32 -12.00
N ALA A 101 22.54 -8.23 -12.37
CA ALA A 101 22.73 -9.66 -12.15
C ALA A 101 23.99 -10.21 -12.83
N VAL A 102 24.20 -9.82 -14.08
CA VAL A 102 25.34 -10.27 -14.89
C VAL A 102 26.64 -9.71 -14.32
N MET A 103 26.68 -8.42 -13.98
CA MET A 103 27.86 -7.79 -13.39
C MET A 103 28.26 -8.46 -12.07
N ASN A 104 27.30 -8.66 -11.15
CA ASN A 104 27.58 -9.26 -9.85
C ASN A 104 27.96 -10.74 -9.97
N THR A 105 27.36 -11.48 -10.92
CA THR A 105 27.73 -12.87 -11.19
C THR A 105 29.15 -12.98 -11.72
N ILE A 106 29.54 -12.15 -12.69
CA ILE A 106 30.89 -12.17 -13.28
C ILE A 106 31.94 -11.81 -12.21
N PHE A 107 31.66 -10.83 -11.36
CA PHE A 107 32.59 -10.42 -10.32
C PHE A 107 32.72 -11.43 -9.18
N SER A 108 31.71 -12.25 -8.93
CA SER A 108 31.78 -13.35 -7.96
C SER A 108 32.77 -14.45 -8.33
N PHE A 109 33.03 -14.67 -9.62
CA PHE A 109 34.00 -15.68 -10.08
C PHE A 109 35.46 -15.20 -10.02
N ARG A 110 35.69 -13.93 -9.67
CA ARG A 110 37.05 -13.37 -9.56
C ARG A 110 37.66 -13.75 -8.22
N ARG A 111 38.99 -13.93 -8.18
CA ARG A 111 39.77 -14.25 -6.97
C ARG A 111 39.54 -13.28 -5.81
N PHE A 112 39.22 -12.02 -6.11
CA PHE A 112 38.74 -11.02 -5.17
C PHE A 112 37.32 -10.63 -5.59
N PRO A 113 36.27 -11.10 -4.89
CA PRO A 113 34.90 -10.82 -5.27
C PRO A 113 34.60 -9.34 -5.07
N LEU A 114 34.04 -8.71 -6.09
CA LEU A 114 33.55 -7.34 -6.05
C LEU A 114 32.04 -7.36 -6.19
N ASN A 115 31.33 -6.57 -5.39
CA ASN A 115 29.89 -6.41 -5.53
C ASN A 115 29.60 -4.97 -5.97
N VAL A 116 28.83 -4.83 -7.05
CA VAL A 116 28.32 -3.52 -7.46
C VAL A 116 27.17 -3.17 -6.54
N ASP A 117 27.17 -1.94 -6.03
CA ASP A 117 26.10 -1.44 -5.20
C ASP A 117 24.92 -0.91 -6.03
N VAL A 118 23.72 -1.03 -5.48
CA VAL A 118 22.43 -0.66 -6.11
C VAL A 118 22.38 0.84 -6.43
N VAL A 119 23.08 1.66 -5.66
CA VAL A 119 23.12 3.12 -5.76
C VAL A 119 23.49 3.58 -7.18
N VAL A 120 24.40 2.87 -7.86
CA VAL A 120 24.83 3.23 -9.23
C VAL A 120 23.65 3.17 -10.20
N PHE A 121 22.84 2.10 -10.13
CA PHE A 121 21.66 1.95 -10.97
C PHE A 121 20.54 2.89 -10.58
N GLN A 122 20.42 3.21 -9.28
CA GLN A 122 19.46 4.20 -8.80
C GLN A 122 19.74 5.58 -9.41
N LEU A 123 21.00 6.04 -9.40
CA LEU A 123 21.39 7.31 -10.03
C LEU A 123 21.17 7.32 -11.54
N ILE A 124 21.47 6.22 -12.22
CA ILE A 124 21.35 6.09 -13.69
C ILE A 124 19.89 5.96 -14.13
N SER A 125 19.01 5.40 -13.29
CA SER A 125 17.62 5.17 -13.66
C SER A 125 16.80 6.46 -13.86
N LEU A 126 17.15 7.54 -13.16
CA LEU A 126 16.47 8.83 -13.26
C LEU A 126 16.67 9.53 -14.64
N PRO A 127 17.90 9.74 -15.14
CA PRO A 127 18.11 10.35 -16.44
C PRO A 127 17.61 9.45 -17.59
N ILE A 128 17.83 8.13 -17.54
CA ILE A 128 17.32 7.21 -18.56
C ILE A 128 15.79 7.16 -18.56
N GLY A 129 15.15 7.15 -17.39
CA GLY A 129 13.69 7.21 -17.28
C GLY A 129 13.10 8.46 -17.91
N ARG A 130 13.77 9.62 -17.76
CA ARG A 130 13.37 10.88 -18.40
C ARG A 130 13.59 10.88 -19.91
N ILE A 131 14.72 10.37 -20.40
CA ILE A 131 15.00 10.26 -21.84
C ILE A 131 13.98 9.34 -22.51
N MET A 132 13.70 8.19 -21.92
CA MET A 132 12.72 7.25 -22.46
C MET A 132 11.28 7.80 -22.41
N ALA A 133 10.94 8.59 -21.38
CA ALA A 133 9.64 9.27 -21.32
C ALA A 133 9.46 10.32 -22.44
N SER A 134 10.54 10.93 -22.92
CA SER A 134 10.54 11.86 -24.05
C SER A 134 10.50 11.16 -25.42
N LEU A 135 11.06 9.95 -25.51
CA LEU A 135 11.17 9.21 -26.77
C LEU A 135 9.92 8.34 -27.07
N LEU A 136 9.14 7.96 -26.05
CA LEU A 136 8.01 7.05 -26.22
C LEU A 136 6.72 7.77 -26.68
N PRO A 137 6.09 7.36 -27.79
CA PRO A 137 4.83 7.92 -28.25
C PRO A 137 3.69 7.63 -27.26
N LYS A 138 2.75 8.59 -27.11
CA LYS A 138 1.62 8.61 -26.15
C LYS A 138 0.50 7.61 -26.46
N ARG A 139 0.81 6.40 -26.90
CA ARG A 139 -0.20 5.41 -27.31
C ARG A 139 -0.39 4.36 -26.22
N PRO A 140 -1.56 4.21 -25.58
CA PRO A 140 -1.79 3.11 -24.65
C PRO A 140 -1.65 1.76 -25.38
N MET A 141 -0.82 0.85 -24.87
CA MET A 141 -0.74 -0.51 -25.42
C MET A 141 -1.59 -1.42 -24.56
N LYS A 142 -2.58 -2.06 -25.20
CA LYS A 142 -3.36 -3.12 -24.60
C LYS A 142 -2.58 -4.42 -24.76
N ILE A 143 -2.01 -4.93 -23.67
CA ILE A 143 -1.46 -6.28 -23.64
C ILE A 143 -2.55 -7.17 -23.05
N LEU A 144 -3.19 -7.94 -23.93
CA LEU A 144 -4.23 -8.91 -23.59
C LEU A 144 -5.47 -8.27 -22.91
N LYS A 145 -5.66 -8.45 -21.60
CA LYS A 145 -6.74 -7.84 -20.79
C LYS A 145 -6.30 -6.60 -20.00
N TRP A 146 -5.02 -6.23 -20.07
CA TRP A 146 -4.42 -5.16 -19.27
C TRP A 146 -4.09 -3.97 -20.17
N SER A 147 -4.71 -2.82 -19.89
CA SER A 147 -4.42 -1.56 -20.57
C SER A 147 -3.23 -0.88 -19.89
N LEU A 148 -2.00 -1.21 -20.31
CA LEU A 148 -0.82 -0.48 -19.84
C LEU A 148 -0.70 0.84 -20.59
N SER A 149 -0.86 1.95 -19.87
CA SER A 149 -0.56 3.27 -20.42
C SER A 149 0.95 3.38 -20.66
N LEU A 150 1.34 3.57 -21.91
CA LEU A 150 2.74 3.62 -22.35
C LEU A 150 3.42 4.94 -21.99
N ASN A 151 2.64 6.02 -21.89
CA ASN A 151 3.13 7.32 -21.48
C ASN A 151 2.02 8.13 -20.80
N PRO A 152 1.73 7.87 -19.51
CA PRO A 152 0.74 8.63 -18.75
C PRO A 152 1.23 10.03 -18.34
N GLY A 153 2.49 10.39 -18.62
CA GLY A 153 3.06 11.69 -18.25
C GLY A 153 4.55 11.61 -17.88
N PRO A 154 5.12 12.71 -17.32
CA PRO A 154 6.53 12.78 -16.89
C PRO A 154 6.88 11.65 -15.91
N PHE A 155 8.17 11.30 -15.84
CA PHE A 155 8.66 10.20 -15.00
C PHE A 155 8.29 10.43 -13.54
N ASN A 156 7.47 9.53 -12.99
CA ASN A 156 6.92 9.68 -11.65
C ASN A 156 7.91 9.15 -10.59
N ILE A 157 7.88 9.73 -9.39
CA ILE A 157 8.64 9.21 -8.24
C ILE A 157 8.26 7.75 -7.94
N LYS A 158 6.97 7.39 -8.10
CA LYS A 158 6.48 6.02 -7.90
C LYS A 158 7.13 5.01 -8.86
N GLU A 159 7.28 5.42 -10.12
CA GLU A 159 7.90 4.60 -11.16
C GLU A 159 9.40 4.42 -10.92
N HIS A 160 10.07 5.49 -10.51
CA HIS A 160 11.48 5.44 -10.10
C HIS A 160 11.69 4.49 -8.92
N THR A 161 10.91 4.64 -7.86
CA THR A 161 11.01 3.78 -6.67
C THR A 161 10.74 2.32 -7.02
N LEU A 162 9.78 2.04 -7.91
CA LEU A 162 9.52 0.67 -8.37
C LEU A 162 10.73 0.08 -9.10
N ILE A 163 11.35 0.81 -10.03
CA ILE A 163 12.57 0.37 -10.71
C ILE A 163 13.68 0.11 -9.69
N CYS A 164 13.88 1.01 -8.73
CA CYS A 164 14.90 0.86 -7.70
C CYS A 164 14.65 -0.39 -6.83
N ALA A 165 13.40 -0.65 -6.46
CA ALA A 165 13.03 -1.86 -5.71
C ALA A 165 13.32 -3.15 -6.51
N MET A 166 13.03 -3.16 -7.82
CA MET A 166 13.34 -4.31 -8.69
C MET A 166 14.84 -4.58 -8.80
N VAL A 167 15.67 -3.54 -8.87
CA VAL A 167 17.14 -3.69 -8.88
C VAL A 167 17.66 -4.10 -7.51
N ALA A 168 17.17 -3.48 -6.44
CA ALA A 168 17.57 -3.79 -5.07
C ALA A 168 17.28 -5.25 -4.70
N ALA A 169 16.11 -5.78 -5.10
CA ALA A 169 15.74 -7.18 -4.86
C ALA A 169 16.68 -8.19 -5.56
N ASN A 170 17.44 -7.76 -6.58
CA ASN A 170 18.32 -8.63 -7.35
C ASN A 170 19.80 -8.21 -7.25
N ALA A 171 20.17 -7.45 -6.22
CA ALA A 171 21.56 -7.04 -5.99
C ALA A 171 22.47 -8.23 -5.62
N GLY A 172 21.92 -9.29 -5.03
CA GLY A 172 22.70 -10.45 -4.60
C GLY A 172 23.06 -11.41 -5.73
N THR A 173 24.25 -12.01 -5.64
CA THR A 173 24.63 -13.15 -6.49
C THR A 173 23.83 -14.39 -6.06
N ARG A 174 23.33 -15.18 -7.02
CA ARG A 174 22.54 -16.38 -6.70
C ARG A 174 23.43 -17.55 -6.31
N TYR A 175 23.23 -18.08 -5.10
CA TYR A 175 23.99 -19.23 -4.58
C TYR A 175 23.93 -20.49 -5.45
N ALA A 176 22.81 -20.69 -6.16
CA ALA A 176 22.64 -21.81 -7.09
C ALA A 176 23.71 -21.85 -8.19
N ILE A 177 24.31 -20.71 -8.55
CA ILE A 177 25.38 -20.64 -9.55
C ILE A 177 26.63 -21.38 -9.07
N PHE A 178 27.02 -21.20 -7.80
CA PHE A 178 28.17 -21.90 -7.23
C PHE A 178 27.93 -23.41 -7.13
N GLN A 179 26.70 -23.83 -6.86
CA GLN A 179 26.33 -25.26 -6.82
C GLN A 179 26.48 -25.90 -8.19
N ILE A 180 26.03 -25.23 -9.25
CA ILE A 180 26.17 -25.72 -10.64
C ILE A 180 27.66 -25.83 -11.01
N THR A 181 28.47 -24.81 -10.70
CA THR A 181 29.92 -24.84 -10.96
C THR A 181 30.61 -25.96 -10.19
N ALA A 182 30.25 -26.20 -8.92
CA ALA A 182 30.82 -27.29 -8.14
C ALA A 182 30.47 -28.68 -8.73
N MET A 183 29.23 -28.86 -9.19
CA MET A 183 28.79 -30.09 -9.83
C MET A 183 29.50 -30.36 -11.16
N ASP A 184 29.71 -29.32 -11.98
CA ASP A 184 30.43 -29.43 -13.24
C ASP A 184 31.89 -29.84 -13.01
N ASN A 185 32.56 -29.22 -12.03
CA ASN A 185 33.94 -29.55 -11.66
C ASN A 185 34.08 -30.98 -11.10
N PHE A 186 33.09 -31.47 -10.35
CA PHE A 186 33.13 -32.81 -9.77
C PHE A 186 32.84 -33.92 -10.80
N ASN A 187 31.81 -33.74 -11.63
CA ASN A 187 31.35 -34.78 -12.56
C ASN A 187 32.13 -34.84 -13.89
N LYS A 188 33.02 -33.86 -14.17
CA LYS A 188 33.76 -33.73 -15.45
C LYS A 188 32.85 -33.80 -16.69
N ARG A 189 31.57 -33.48 -16.53
CA ARG A 189 30.55 -33.51 -17.58
C ARG A 189 29.70 -32.25 -17.47
N PRO A 190 29.59 -31.47 -18.56
CA PRO A 190 28.81 -30.25 -18.54
C PRO A 190 27.34 -30.59 -18.29
N LEU A 191 26.76 -29.95 -17.27
CA LEU A 191 25.32 -30.01 -17.03
C LEU A 191 24.58 -29.36 -18.20
N LEU A 192 23.47 -29.95 -18.60
CA LEU A 192 22.58 -29.35 -19.60
C LEU A 192 22.11 -27.98 -19.10
N LEU A 193 22.20 -26.95 -19.95
CA LEU A 193 21.77 -25.58 -19.63
C LEU A 193 20.35 -25.53 -19.08
N LYS A 194 19.45 -26.37 -19.60
CA LYS A 194 18.06 -26.48 -19.17
C LYS A 194 17.95 -26.90 -17.70
N THR A 195 18.76 -27.87 -17.28
CA THR A 195 18.78 -28.39 -15.91
C THR A 195 19.31 -27.34 -14.93
N GLY A 196 20.39 -26.64 -15.31
CA GLY A 196 20.92 -25.53 -14.51
C GLY A 196 19.92 -24.38 -14.36
N LEU A 197 19.24 -23.99 -15.43
CA LEU A 197 18.24 -22.93 -15.41
C LEU A 197 17.03 -23.31 -14.53
N PHE A 198 16.54 -24.54 -14.64
CA PHE A 198 15.43 -25.02 -13.79
C PHE A 198 15.82 -25.05 -12.30
N LEU A 199 17.05 -25.45 -11.99
CA LEU A 199 17.58 -25.45 -10.63
C LEU A 199 17.63 -24.04 -10.03
N VAL A 200 18.16 -23.06 -10.79
CA VAL A 200 18.25 -21.66 -10.36
C VAL A 200 16.86 -21.06 -10.13
N ILE A 201 15.90 -21.33 -11.03
CA ILE A 201 14.52 -20.81 -10.91
C ILE A 201 13.83 -21.39 -9.67
N THR A 202 13.92 -22.71 -9.46
CA THR A 202 13.27 -23.38 -8.33
C THR A 202 13.85 -22.90 -7.00
N SER A 203 15.18 -22.80 -6.89
CA SER A 203 15.85 -22.27 -5.69
C SER A 203 15.41 -20.84 -5.38
N SER A 204 15.28 -19.99 -6.41
CA SER A 204 14.82 -18.61 -6.24
C SER A 204 13.36 -18.54 -5.80
N MET A 205 12.47 -19.36 -6.39
CA MET A 205 11.05 -19.40 -6.04
C MET A 205 10.82 -19.85 -4.59
N ILE A 206 11.57 -20.84 -4.12
CA ILE A 206 11.49 -21.30 -2.72
C ILE A 206 11.91 -20.16 -1.77
N GLY A 207 12.98 -19.43 -2.10
CA GLY A 207 13.43 -18.30 -1.30
C GLY A 207 12.37 -17.20 -1.16
N TYR A 208 11.76 -16.80 -2.28
CA TYR A 208 10.67 -15.80 -2.25
C TYR A 208 9.39 -16.34 -1.58
N GLY A 209 9.10 -17.64 -1.71
CA GLY A 209 7.96 -18.28 -1.06
C GLY A 209 8.08 -18.34 0.46
N MET A 210 9.28 -18.60 0.99
CA MET A 210 9.53 -18.59 2.43
C MET A 210 9.45 -17.19 3.02
N ALA A 211 9.95 -16.16 2.32
CA ALA A 211 9.91 -14.78 2.80
C ALA A 211 8.48 -14.30 3.12
N GLY A 212 7.49 -14.70 2.33
CA GLY A 212 6.09 -14.32 2.56
C GLY A 212 5.46 -14.91 3.82
N LYS A 213 5.88 -16.12 4.25
CA LYS A 213 5.30 -16.80 5.42
C LYS A 213 5.60 -16.11 6.75
N TYR A 214 6.72 -15.41 6.86
CA TYR A 214 7.17 -14.78 8.11
C TYR A 214 6.78 -13.29 8.23
N LEU A 215 6.04 -12.76 7.26
CA LEU A 215 5.61 -11.36 7.19
C LEU A 215 4.14 -11.14 7.67
N TYR A 216 3.49 -12.16 8.23
CA TYR A 216 2.16 -12.08 8.85
C TYR A 216 2.16 -12.72 10.24
#